data_AF-A0A7C0UCB2-F1
#
_entry.id   AF-A0A7C0UCB2-F1
#
_cell.length_a   1.000
_cell.length_b   1.000
_cell.length_c   1.000
_cell.angle_alpha   90.00
_cell.angle_beta   90.00
_cell.angle_gamma   90.00
#
_symmetry.space_group_name_H-M   'P 1'
#
loop_
_entity.id
_entity.type
_entity.pdbx_description
1 polymer ?
#
loop_
_entity_poly.entity_id
_entity_poly.type
_entity_poly.pdbx_seq_one_letter_code
_entity_poly.pdbx_strand_id
1 'polypeptide(L)'
;MEEKVQKLPEFLPILPVRDSVIFPRMVVPLMIRDEEYVRLVDEVLQKDKLLVVAMIVDPDADQRPPNVHRVGTAGMIVKLTKTEEGTILV
;
A
#
# COMPACT_ATOMS: atom_id res chain seq x y z
N MET A 1 14.68 25.49 4.16
CA MET A 1 13.67 24.80 3.34
C MET A 1 12.58 24.37 4.30
N GLU A 2 11.42 25.02 4.30
CA GLU A 2 10.26 24.50 5.02
C GLU A 2 9.83 23.21 4.32
N GLU A 3 9.96 22.06 5.00
CA GLU A 3 9.23 20.85 4.61
C GLU A 3 7.74 21.21 4.73
N LYS A 4 7.09 21.51 3.60
CA LYS A 4 5.63 21.56 3.56
C LYS A 4 5.15 20.18 3.96
N VAL A 5 4.68 20.03 5.21
CA VAL A 5 3.99 18.83 5.67
C VAL A 5 2.75 18.71 4.80
N GLN A 6 2.83 17.84 3.79
CA GLN A 6 1.70 17.55 2.93
C GLN A 6 0.63 16.95 3.82
N LYS A 7 -0.49 17.66 3.98
CA LYS A 7 -1.60 17.17 4.81
C LYS A 7 -2.10 15.86 4.19
N LEU A 8 -1.97 14.78 4.95
CA LEU A 8 -2.57 13.50 4.58
C LEU A 8 -4.10 13.64 4.66
N PRO A 9 -4.84 13.00 3.75
CA PRO A 9 -6.28 12.84 3.88
C PRO A 9 -6.66 12.20 5.21
N GLU A 10 -7.86 12.50 5.71
CA GLU A 10 -8.40 11.89 6.93
C GLU A 10 -8.57 10.37 6.80
N PHE A 11 -8.89 9.91 5.58
CA PHE A 11 -9.05 8.50 5.25
C PHE A 11 -8.12 8.13 4.10
N LEU A 12 -7.32 7.10 4.32
CA LEU A 12 -6.45 6.51 3.31
C LEU A 12 -6.74 5.00 3.20
N PRO A 13 -6.73 4.46 1.98
CA PRO A 13 -6.82 3.01 1.77
C PRO A 13 -5.58 2.32 2.33
N ILE A 14 -5.77 1.09 2.80
CA ILE A 14 -4.71 0.28 3.39
C ILE A 14 -4.36 -0.86 2.43
N LEU A 15 -3.09 -0.96 2.07
CA LEU A 15 -2.50 -2.09 1.38
C LEU A 15 -1.85 -3.03 2.41
N PRO A 16 -2.44 -4.20 2.68
CA PRO A 16 -1.83 -5.17 3.57
C PRO A 16 -0.61 -5.82 2.91
N VAL A 17 0.49 -5.95 3.67
CA VAL A 17 1.71 -6.65 3.24
C VAL A 17 2.05 -7.78 4.20
N ARG A 18 2.47 -8.92 3.65
CA ARG A 18 2.75 -10.13 4.44
C ARG A 18 4.13 -10.07 5.12
N ASP A 19 5.18 -9.84 4.33
CA ASP A 19 6.55 -10.15 4.75
C ASP A 19 7.46 -8.93 4.91
N SER A 20 6.92 -7.70 4.85
CA SER A 20 7.75 -6.50 4.89
C SER A 20 7.16 -5.35 5.68
N VAL A 21 8.05 -4.57 6.30
CA VAL A 21 7.73 -3.29 6.95
C VAL A 21 8.44 -2.20 6.15
N ILE A 22 7.67 -1.19 5.75
CA ILE A 22 8.17 -0.05 4.98
C ILE A 22 8.33 1.12 5.94
N PHE A 23 9.47 1.81 5.88
CA PHE A 23 9.70 3.04 6.64
C PHE A 23 9.55 4.28 5.76
N PRO A 24 9.24 5.44 6.35
CA PRO A 24 9.24 6.71 5.63
C PRO A 24 10.56 6.92 4.87
N ARG A 25 10.48 7.53 3.69
CA ARG A 25 11.62 7.79 2.78
C ARG A 25 12.24 6.55 2.13
N MET A 26 11.60 5.38 2.22
CA MET A 26 11.95 4.20 1.42
C MET A 26 11.21 4.21 0.08
N VAL A 27 11.89 3.72 -0.96
CA VAL A 27 11.28 3.38 -2.26
C VAL A 27 11.46 1.89 -2.42
N VAL A 28 10.35 1.14 -2.44
CA VAL A 28 10.37 -0.32 -2.48
C VAL A 28 9.40 -0.84 -3.54
N PRO A 29 9.80 -1.80 -4.38
CA PRO A 29 8.88 -2.45 -5.29
C PRO A 29 7.98 -3.42 -4.52
N LEU A 30 6.66 -3.31 -4.70
CA LEU A 30 5.68 -4.26 -4.18
C LEU A 30 5.02 -5.00 -5.32
N MET A 31 4.94 -6.34 -5.21
CA MET A 31 4.22 -7.19 -6.16
C MET A 31 2.86 -7.57 -5.57
N ILE A 32 1.79 -7.27 -6.31
CA ILE A 32 0.42 -7.56 -5.92
C ILE A 32 -0.18 -8.57 -6.89
N ARG A 33 -0.78 -9.62 -6.33
CA ARG A 33 -1.41 -10.72 -7.08
C ARG A 33 -2.91 -10.82 -6.87
N ASP A 34 -3.40 -10.45 -5.68
CA ASP A 34 -4.82 -10.54 -5.39
C ASP A 34 -5.61 -9.46 -6.13
N GLU A 35 -6.65 -9.87 -6.85
CA GLU A 35 -7.48 -8.97 -7.65
C GLU A 35 -8.09 -7.83 -6.84
N GLU A 36 -8.44 -8.08 -5.56
CA GLU A 36 -8.99 -7.07 -4.67
C GLU A 36 -8.01 -5.91 -4.42
N TYR A 37 -6.72 -6.22 -4.24
CA TYR A 37 -5.70 -5.21 -4.03
C TYR A 37 -5.28 -4.54 -5.34
N VAL A 38 -5.35 -5.23 -6.47
CA VAL A 38 -5.17 -4.59 -7.79
C VAL A 38 -6.25 -3.53 -8.01
N ARG A 39 -7.52 -3.84 -7.69
CA ARG A 39 -8.62 -2.87 -7.77
C ARG A 39 -8.43 -1.69 -6.82
N LEU A 40 -8.03 -1.96 -5.58
CA LEU A 40 -7.71 -0.92 -4.59
C LEU A 40 -6.66 0.07 -5.14
N VAL A 41 -5.64 -0.47 -5.79
CA VAL A 41 -4.54 0.30 -6.37
C VAL A 41 -4.99 1.11 -7.58
N ASP A 42 -5.80 0.52 -8.46
CA ASP A 42 -6.39 1.24 -9.60
C ASP A 42 -7.26 2.42 -9.10
N GLU A 43 -8.00 2.26 -8.00
CA GLU A 43 -8.75 3.37 -7.36
C GLU A 43 -7.83 4.43 -6.74
N VAL A 44 -6.75 4.03 -6.07
CA VAL A 44 -5.76 4.95 -5.50
C VAL A 44 -5.11 5.80 -6.58
N LEU A 45 -4.81 5.20 -7.74
CA LEU A 45 -4.22 5.88 -8.88
C LEU A 45 -5.12 6.95 -9.51
N GLN A 46 -6.45 6.81 -9.36
CA GLN A 46 -7.43 7.81 -9.79
C GLN A 46 -7.63 8.95 -8.79
N LYS A 47 -7.08 8.83 -7.57
CA LYS A 47 -7.14 9.84 -6.49
C LYS A 47 -5.77 10.48 -6.30
N ASP A 48 -5.39 10.73 -5.04
CA ASP A 48 -4.13 11.39 -4.66
C ASP A 48 -2.91 10.48 -4.73
N LYS A 49 -3.07 9.22 -5.19
CA LYS A 49 -2.01 8.18 -5.24
C LYS A 49 -1.42 7.81 -3.87
N LEU A 50 -2.08 8.24 -2.79
CA LEU A 50 -1.67 7.97 -1.42
C LEU A 50 -2.37 6.72 -0.88
N LEU A 51 -1.61 5.89 -0.18
CA LEU A 51 -2.13 4.74 0.57
C LEU A 51 -1.29 4.52 1.83
N VAL A 52 -1.79 3.69 2.73
CA VAL A 52 -1.04 3.21 3.89
C VAL A 52 -0.62 1.77 3.64
N VAL A 53 0.66 1.47 3.80
CA VAL A 53 1.14 0.08 3.83
C VAL A 53 1.21 -0.37 5.28
N ALA A 54 0.53 -1.48 5.59
CA ALA A 54 0.49 -2.05 6.94
C ALA A 54 0.75 -3.55 6.90
N MET A 55 1.54 -4.04 7.84
CA MET A 55 1.86 -5.46 7.93
C MET A 55 0.66 -6.25 8.45
N ILE A 56 0.44 -7.44 7.90
CA ILE A 56 -0.59 -8.39 8.37
C ILE A 56 -0.17 -8.97 9.73
N VAL A 57 -1.11 -9.04 10.68
CA VAL A 57 -0.86 -9.55 12.04
C VAL A 57 -0.65 -11.07 12.04
N ASP A 58 -1.55 -11.79 11.36
CA ASP A 58 -1.50 -13.24 11.23
C ASP A 58 -1.68 -13.59 9.75
N PRO A 59 -0.58 -13.95 9.05
CA PRO A 59 -0.62 -14.23 7.61
C PRO A 59 -1.25 -15.58 7.26
N ASP A 60 -1.49 -16.45 8.25
CA ASP A 60 -2.07 -17.77 8.08
C ASP A 60 -3.55 -17.82 8.48
N ALA A 61 -4.08 -16.73 9.05
CA ALA A 61 -5.51 -16.59 9.35
C ALA A 61 -6.36 -16.51 8.08
N ASP A 62 -7.44 -17.29 8.03
CA ASP A 62 -8.44 -17.23 6.96
C ASP A 62 -9.46 -16.10 7.22
N GLN A 63 -8.99 -14.86 7.07
CA GLN A 63 -9.79 -13.64 7.26
C GLN A 63 -9.64 -12.70 6.06
N ARG A 64 -10.76 -12.17 5.56
CA ARG A 64 -10.79 -11.19 4.46
C ARG A 64 -11.71 -10.00 4.81
N PRO A 65 -11.19 -8.75 4.86
CA PRO A 65 -9.78 -8.38 4.73
C PRO A 65 -8.95 -8.88 5.93
N PRO A 66 -7.64 -9.14 5.75
CA PRO A 66 -6.78 -9.59 6.84
C PRO A 66 -6.65 -8.50 7.91
N ASN A 67 -6.52 -8.92 9.18
CA ASN A 67 -6.13 -8.00 10.24
C ASN A 67 -4.71 -7.48 10.01
N VAL A 68 -4.56 -6.15 10.03
CA VAL A 68 -3.26 -5.47 9.94
C VAL A 68 -2.88 -4.83 11.26
N HIS A 69 -1.59 -4.57 11.44
CA HIS A 69 -1.10 -3.78 12.56
C HIS A 69 -1.69 -2.36 12.53
N ARG A 70 -1.97 -1.80 13.71
CA ARG A 70 -2.55 -0.43 13.83
C ARG A 70 -1.60 0.68 13.38
N VAL A 71 -0.32 0.37 13.25
CA VAL A 71 0.72 1.30 12.77
C VAL A 71 1.20 0.81 11.41
N GLY A 72 1.16 1.71 10.44
CA GLY A 72 1.66 1.50 9.10
C GLY A 72 2.30 2.77 8.56
N THR A 73 2.73 2.72 7.30
CA THR A 73 3.45 3.83 6.67
C THR A 73 2.63 4.39 5.52
N ALA A 74 2.31 5.68 5.58
CA ALA A 74 1.74 6.41 4.46
C ALA A 74 2.79 6.54 3.35
N GLY A 75 2.43 6.14 2.15
CA GLY A 75 3.26 6.18 0.96
C GLY A 75 2.50 6.65 -0.25
N MET A 76 3.23 6.98 -1.31
CA MET A 76 2.69 7.38 -2.60
C MET A 76 3.10 6.35 -3.66
N ILE A 77 2.16 5.96 -4.51
CA ILE A 77 2.50 5.16 -5.70
C ILE A 77 3.20 6.07 -6.70
N VAL A 78 4.49 5.80 -6.95
CA VAL A 78 5.33 6.50 -7.93
C VAL A 78 5.05 5.95 -9.32
N LYS A 79 4.97 4.62 -9.44
CA LYS A 79 4.77 3.95 -10.73
C LYS A 79 4.03 2.62 -10.57
N LEU A 80 3.20 2.30 -11.57
CA LEU A 80 2.57 0.99 -11.72
C LEU A 80 3.05 0.33 -13.02
N THR A 81 3.39 -0.95 -12.95
CA THR A 81 3.75 -1.80 -14.10
C THR A 81 2.92 -3.08 -14.03
N LYS A 82 2.14 -3.37 -15.08
CA LYS A 82 1.40 -4.64 -15.20
C LYS A 82 2.30 -5.67 -15.89
N THR A 83 2.47 -6.84 -15.27
CA THR A 83 3.22 -7.98 -15.82
C THR A 83 2.31 -9.21 -15.89
N GLU A 84 2.74 -10.27 -16.56
CA GLU A 84 1.99 -11.54 -16.62
C GLU A 84 1.86 -12.20 -15.24
N GLU A 85 2.77 -11.89 -14.31
CA GLU A 85 2.81 -12.46 -12.95
C GLU A 85 2.02 -11.62 -11.91
N GLY A 86 1.58 -10.42 -12.27
CA GLY A 86 0.84 -9.53 -11.37
C GLY A 86 1.10 -8.04 -11.63
N THR A 87 0.73 -7.21 -10.65
CA THR A 87 0.95 -5.76 -10.71
C THR A 87 2.12 -5.39 -9.81
N ILE A 88 3.14 -4.74 -10.40
CA ILE A 88 4.29 -4.21 -9.67
C ILE A 88 4.08 -2.71 -9.43
N LEU A 89 4.16 -2.31 -8.17
CA LEU A 89 4.14 -0.92 -7.73
C LEU A 89 5.51 -0.51 -7.24
N VAL A 90 5.86 0.75 -7.50
CA VAL A 90 7.03 1.44 -6.94
C VAL A 90 6.55 2.75 -6.34
#